data_AF-A0A7G6RHJ7-F1
#
_entry.id   AF-A0A7G6RHJ7-F1
#
_cell.length_a   1.000
_cell.length_b   1.000
_cell.length_c   1.000
_cell.angle_alpha   90.00
_cell.angle_beta   90.00
_cell.angle_gamma   90.00
#
_symmetry.space_group_name_H-M   'P 1'
#
loop_
_entity.id
_entity.type
_entity.pdbx_description
1 polymer ?
#
loop_
_entity_poly.entity_id
_entity_poly.type
_entity_poly.pdbx_seq_one_letter_code
_entity_poly.pdbx_strand_id
1 'polypeptide(L)'
;MQRRLVQVLAAQGVPQREICRVLDISGKTLRKRCRRELNVGAAKLEAALIGHLLRLAAGDDDVALRAIIYLLRCRFGWSRYAPPPCG
;
A
#
# COMPACT_ATOMS: atom_id res chain seq x y z
N MET A 1 9.05 0.19 20.89
CA MET A 1 8.44 -0.29 19.62
C MET A 1 8.38 0.87 18.64
N GLN A 2 9.12 0.79 17.53
CA GLN A 2 9.28 1.88 16.57
C GLN A 2 8.08 1.96 15.59
N ARG A 3 6.91 2.33 16.11
CA ARG A 3 5.63 2.38 15.37
C ARG A 3 5.68 3.28 14.13
N ARG A 4 6.37 4.42 14.25
CA ARG A 4 6.55 5.36 13.14
C ARG A 4 7.38 4.76 12.00
N LEU A 5 8.40 3.97 12.32
CA LEU A 5 9.22 3.29 11.31
C LEU A 5 8.41 2.22 10.56
N VAL A 6 7.60 1.43 11.27
CA VAL A 6 6.68 0.44 10.64
C VAL A 6 5.76 1.14 9.63
N GLN A 7 5.16 2.26 10.03
CA GLN A 7 4.26 3.01 9.16
C GLN A 7 4.96 3.57 7.92
N VAL A 8 6.17 4.10 8.06
CA VAL A 8 6.97 4.61 6.93
C VAL A 8 7.33 3.48 5.97
N LEU A 9 7.86 2.37 6.48
CA LEU A 9 8.24 1.22 5.64
C LEU A 9 7.02 0.64 4.90
N ALA A 10 5.88 0.53 5.57
CA ALA A 10 4.64 0.10 4.94
C ALA A 10 4.15 1.09 3.87
N ALA A 11 4.30 2.40 4.11
CA ALA A 11 3.97 3.44 3.13
C ALA A 11 4.89 3.46 1.90
N GLN A 12 6.12 2.94 2.03
CA GLN A 12 7.05 2.77 0.91
C GLN A 12 6.84 1.43 0.17
N GLY A 13 5.85 0.63 0.56
CA GLY A 13 5.57 -0.66 -0.08
C GLY A 13 6.48 -1.81 0.36
N VAL A 14 7.26 -1.64 1.42
CA VAL A 14 8.13 -2.70 1.96
C VAL A 14 7.27 -3.86 2.48
N PRO A 15 7.56 -5.11 2.10
CA PRO A 15 6.77 -6.24 2.57
C PRO A 15 7.00 -6.53 4.05
N GLN A 16 5.96 -7.00 4.75
CA GLN A 16 5.99 -7.22 6.20
C GLN A 16 7.15 -8.12 6.67
N ARG A 17 7.59 -9.08 5.84
CA ARG A 17 8.73 -9.95 6.16
C ARG A 17 10.04 -9.16 6.31
N GLU A 18 10.26 -8.14 5.48
CA GLU A 18 11.47 -7.32 5.54
C GLU A 18 11.35 -6.32 6.68
N ILE A 19 10.15 -5.80 6.95
CA ILE A 19 9.89 -4.97 8.14
C ILE A 19 10.20 -5.74 9.42
N CYS A 20 9.85 -7.03 9.49
CA CYS A 20 10.22 -7.91 10.61
C CYS A 20 11.74 -8.04 10.76
N ARG A 21 12.48 -8.19 9.65
CA ARG A 21 13.95 -8.28 9.67
C ARG A 21 14.60 -6.98 10.12
N VAL A 22 14.13 -5.83 9.64
CA VAL A 22 14.64 -4.50 10.00
C VAL A 22 14.43 -4.20 11.49
N LEU A 23 13.32 -4.67 12.06
CA LEU A 23 12.97 -4.42 13.46
C LEU A 23 13.38 -5.53 14.42
N ASP A 24 13.96 -6.62 13.90
CA ASP A 24 14.29 -7.85 14.62
C ASP A 24 13.12 -8.37 15.48
N ILE A 25 11.93 -8.47 14.88
CA ILE A 25 10.72 -8.96 15.56
C ILE A 25 10.04 -10.08 14.78
N SER A 26 9.38 -10.98 15.52
CA SER A 26 8.48 -11.98 14.92
C SER A 26 7.30 -11.32 14.20
N GLY A 27 6.89 -11.92 13.08
CA GLY A 27 5.69 -11.52 12.35
C GLY A 27 4.41 -11.57 13.19
N LYS A 28 4.33 -12.47 14.18
CA LYS A 28 3.20 -12.50 15.13
C LYS A 28 3.11 -11.21 15.94
N THR A 29 4.26 -10.71 16.40
CA THR A 29 4.37 -9.47 17.16
C THR A 29 4.03 -8.27 16.30
N LEU A 30 4.54 -8.21 15.06
CA LEU A 30 4.25 -7.13 14.12
C LEU A 30 2.73 -7.04 13.83
N ARG A 31 2.08 -8.18 13.56
CA ARG A 31 0.63 -8.22 13.29
C ARG A 31 -0.21 -7.85 14.52
N LYS A 32 0.21 -8.24 15.73
CA LYS A 32 -0.55 -7.98 16.95
C LYS A 32 -0.39 -6.55 17.46
N ARG A 33 0.82 -6.00 17.43
CA ARG A 33 1.14 -4.69 18.04
C ARG A 33 1.15 -3.52 17.06
N CYS A 34 1.29 -3.77 15.76
CA CYS A 34 1.45 -2.71 14.75
C CYS A 34 0.43 -2.82 13.59
N ARG A 35 -0.73 -3.47 13.81
CA ARG A 35 -1.77 -3.63 12.78
C ARG A 35 -2.25 -2.30 12.23
N ARG A 36 -2.47 -1.32 13.11
CA ARG A 36 -2.94 0.02 12.76
C ARG A 36 -1.93 0.73 11.86
N GLU A 37 -0.65 0.68 12.22
CA GLU A 37 0.45 1.32 11.51
C GLU A 37 0.65 0.72 10.13
N LEU A 38 0.51 -0.62 9.99
CA LEU A 38 0.53 -1.30 8.70
C LEU A 38 -0.64 -0.87 7.81
N ASN A 39 -1.85 -0.79 8.37
CA ASN A 39 -3.04 -0.37 7.62
C ASN A 39 -2.92 1.09 7.17
N VAL A 40 -2.49 2.00 8.07
CA VAL A 40 -2.29 3.41 7.73
C VAL A 40 -1.15 3.58 6.72
N GLY A 41 -0.07 2.82 6.83
CA GLY A 41 1.01 2.81 5.85
C GLY A 41 0.52 2.34 4.47
N ALA A 42 -0.24 1.24 4.42
CA ALA A 42 -0.83 0.76 3.18
C ALA A 42 -1.78 1.79 2.55
N ALA A 43 -2.64 2.44 3.33
CA ALA A 43 -3.53 3.51 2.84
C ALA A 43 -2.76 4.72 2.30
N LYS A 44 -1.63 5.09 2.94
CA LYS A 44 -0.74 6.15 2.43
C LYS A 44 -0.11 5.79 1.09
N LEU A 45 0.31 4.54 0.93
CA LEU A 45 0.82 4.03 -0.35
C LEU A 45 -0.27 4.08 -1.43
N GLU A 46 -1.49 3.63 -1.09
CA GLU A 46 -2.63 3.70 -2.00
C GLU A 46 -2.89 5.13 -2.46
N ALA A 47 -2.98 6.09 -1.53
CA ALA A 47 -3.19 7.49 -1.84
C ALA A 47 -2.08 8.07 -2.73
N ALA A 48 -0.81 7.71 -2.49
CA ALA A 48 0.31 8.13 -3.32
C ALA A 48 0.17 7.59 -4.75
N LEU A 49 -0.16 6.31 -4.92
CA LEU A 49 -0.36 5.68 -6.21
C LEU A 49 -1.53 6.29 -6.98
N ILE A 50 -2.66 6.55 -6.30
CA ILE A 50 -3.80 7.25 -6.90
C ILE A 50 -3.38 8.65 -7.37
N GLY A 51 -2.62 9.39 -6.55
CA GLY A 51 -2.10 10.70 -6.94
C GLY A 51 -1.19 10.64 -8.17
N HIS A 52 -0.34 9.60 -8.27
CA HIS A 52 0.45 9.37 -9.49
C HIS A 52 -0.42 9.00 -10.69
N LEU A 53 -1.43 8.15 -10.51
CA LEU A 53 -2.37 7.77 -11.56
C LEU A 53 -3.14 8.99 -12.10
N LEU A 54 -3.60 9.89 -11.24
CA LEU A 54 -4.29 11.11 -11.64
C LEU A 54 -3.38 12.06 -12.44
N ARG A 55 -2.10 12.15 -12.08
CA ARG A 55 -1.13 12.93 -12.86
C ARG A 55 -0.84 12.31 -14.21
N LEU A 56 -0.68 10.99 -14.27
CA LEU A 56 -0.40 10.26 -15.51
C LEU A 56 -1.60 10.18 -16.43
N ALA A 57 -2.82 10.18 -15.89
CA ALA A 57 -4.04 10.28 -16.67
C ALA A 57 -4.15 11.60 -17.45
N ALA A 58 -3.35 12.62 -17.08
CA ALA A 58 -3.24 13.90 -17.79
C ALA A 58 -2.05 13.96 -18.78
N GLY A 59 -1.27 12.89 -18.92
CA GLY A 59 -0.10 12.82 -19.81
C GLY A 59 -0.09 11.57 -20.71
N ASP A 60 0.99 11.37 -21.46
CA ASP A 60 1.10 10.33 -22.51
C ASP A 60 1.77 9.01 -22.05
N ASP A 61 2.11 8.87 -20.76
CA ASP A 61 2.83 7.70 -20.24
C ASP A 61 1.92 6.49 -19.93
N ASP A 62 1.49 5.80 -20.99
CA ASP A 62 0.60 4.62 -20.92
C ASP A 62 1.21 3.45 -20.09
N VAL A 63 2.54 3.29 -20.12
CA VAL A 63 3.22 2.21 -19.38
C VAL A 63 3.14 2.42 -17.87
N ALA A 64 3.36 3.65 -17.41
CA ALA A 64 3.29 3.99 -15.99
C ALA A 64 1.85 3.88 -15.46
N LEU A 65 0.86 4.28 -16.28
CA LEU A 65 -0.55 4.12 -15.98
C LEU A 65 -0.92 2.65 -15.77
N ARG A 66 -0.55 1.76 -16.70
CA ARG A 66 -0.82 0.31 -16.60
C ARG A 66 -0.17 -0.32 -15.37
N ALA A 67 1.07 0.06 -15.04
CA ALA A 67 1.78 -0.44 -13.88
C ALA A 67 1.08 -0.08 -12.56
N ILE A 68 0.60 1.17 -12.44
CA ILE A 68 -0.12 1.61 -11.25
C ILE A 68 -1.49 0.93 -11.15
N ILE A 69 -2.24 0.83 -12.24
CA ILE A 69 -3.51 0.08 -12.27
C ILE A 69 -3.29 -1.36 -11.83
N TYR A 70 -2.26 -2.04 -12.36
CA TYR A 70 -1.92 -3.40 -11.95
C TYR A 70 -1.64 -3.49 -10.45
N LEU A 71 -0.86 -2.57 -9.90
CA LEU A 71 -0.54 -2.57 -8.47
C LEU A 71 -1.78 -2.34 -7.59
N LEU A 72 -2.65 -1.41 -8.00
CA LEU A 72 -3.92 -1.14 -7.31
C LEU A 72 -4.83 -2.37 -7.30
N ARG A 73 -4.93 -3.09 -8.42
CA ARG A 73 -5.71 -4.33 -8.52
C ARG A 73 -5.14 -5.44 -7.63
N CYS A 74 -3.83 -5.69 -7.69
CA CYS A 74 -3.20 -6.79 -6.97
C CYS A 74 -3.14 -6.60 -5.46
N ARG A 75 -2.97 -5.37 -4.97
CA ARG A 75 -2.74 -5.11 -3.54
C ARG A 75 -3.92 -4.50 -2.79
N PHE A 76 -4.75 -3.71 -3.47
CA PHE A 76 -5.85 -2.96 -2.84
C PHE A 76 -7.21 -3.50 -3.25
N GLY A 77 -7.27 -4.57 -4.04
CA GLY A 77 -8.52 -5.24 -4.41
C GLY A 77 -9.37 -4.44 -5.40
N TRP A 78 -8.77 -3.44 -6.07
CA TRP A 78 -9.48 -2.70 -7.10
C TRP A 78 -9.87 -3.65 -8.23
N SER A 79 -11.13 -3.60 -8.63
CA SER A 79 -11.64 -4.42 -9.72
C SER A 79 -12.55 -3.58 -10.58
N ARG A 80 -12.41 -3.72 -11.91
CA ARG A 80 -13.36 -3.13 -12.86
C ARG A 80 -14.78 -3.69 -12.68
N TYR A 81 -14.89 -4.90 -12.11
CA TYR A 81 -16.15 -5.59 -11.86
C TYR A 81 -16.59 -5.50 -10.40
N ALA A 82 -15.96 -4.64 -9.58
CA ALA A 82 -16.42 -4.43 -8.22
C ALA A 82 -17.85 -3.85 -8.29
N PRO A 83 -18.83 -4.45 -7.59
CA PRO A 83 -20.15 -3.86 -7.52
C PRO A 83 -20.06 -2.48 -6.86
N PRO A 84 -20.90 -1.51 -7.25
CA PRO A 84 -20.96 -0.24 -6.56
C PRO A 84 -21.27 -0.49 -5.07
N PRO A 85 -20.69 0.30 -4.14
CA PRO A 85 -20.99 0.13 -2.73
C PRO A 85 -22.50 0.27 -2.53
N CYS A 86 -23.10 -0.73 -1.89
CA CYS A 86 -24.49 -0.63 -1.45
C CYS A 86 -24.55 0.52 -0.43
N GLY A 87 -25.30 1.57 -0.78
CA GLY A 87 -25.50 2.74 0.08
C GLY A 87 -26.24 2.43 1.36
#